data_AF-A0AAT9LLG0-F1
#
_entry.id   AF-A0AAT9LLG0-F1
#
_cell.length_a   1.000
_cell.length_b   1.000
_cell.length_c   1.000
_cell.angle_alpha   90.00
_cell.angle_beta   90.00
_cell.angle_gamma   90.00
#
_symmetry.space_group_name_H-M   'P 1'
#
loop_
_entity.id
_entity.type
_entity.pdbx_description
1 polymer ?
#
loop_
_entity_poly.entity_id
_entity_poly.type
_entity_poly.pdbx_seq_one_letter_code
_entity_poly.pdbx_strand_id
1 'polypeptide(L)'
;MSSPTAIPYLLGAFGPTIGAIVVRIHRAIRRQPAPARTVRLRPSPRLFWILPMLALTSATVLAGALLAPVLGGPAVGLAGGQALIATVGGPVPFIISMLVAGPLAEEPGWRGTAYPRMRASMGRIQAALLLGVIWAAWHVPLFFIPGTVQAGLGLISWGGLAFMVSVIPMALLTGYAYERAGVAASIAVHFAGNATLALLTVDSPITQAFIAAVQVIVAIPLLVLRRDRRADRPVHADPQPRQAVTGSSPQTSRTQG
;
A
#
# COMPACT_ATOMS: atom_id res chain seq x y z
N MET A 1 -1.65 25.26 -2.52
CA MET A 1 -1.67 25.08 -1.05
C MET A 1 -0.94 26.26 -0.42
N SER A 2 -1.51 26.87 0.63
CA SER A 2 -0.80 27.89 1.43
C SER A 2 0.33 27.26 2.26
N SER A 3 1.38 28.03 2.58
CA SER A 3 2.50 27.60 3.43
C SER A 3 2.08 26.85 4.72
N PRO A 4 1.11 27.31 5.53
CA PRO A 4 0.74 26.63 6.78
C PRO A 4 0.07 25.26 6.59
N THR A 5 -0.59 25.01 5.46
CA THR A 5 -1.26 23.72 5.19
C THR A 5 -0.33 22.66 4.60
N ALA A 6 0.84 23.06 4.08
CA ALA A 6 1.78 22.15 3.44
C ALA A 6 2.46 21.21 4.43
N ILE A 7 2.80 21.70 5.64
CA ILE A 7 3.48 20.91 6.66
C ILE A 7 2.59 19.78 7.20
N PRO A 8 1.33 20.03 7.65
CA PRO A 8 0.44 18.95 8.07
C PRO A 8 0.17 17.93 6.95
N TYR A 9 0.04 18.40 5.71
CA TYR A 9 -0.16 17.53 4.55
C TYR A 9 1.03 16.59 4.32
N LEU A 10 2.26 17.12 4.33
CA LEU A 10 3.48 16.32 4.13
C LEU A 10 3.75 15.38 5.31
N LEU A 11 3.59 15.84 6.55
CA LEU A 11 3.74 14.99 7.73
C LEU A 11 2.69 13.87 7.76
N GLY A 12 1.46 14.18 7.35
CA GLY A 12 0.40 13.18 7.17
C GLY A 12 0.72 12.19 6.05
N ALA A 13 1.23 12.63 4.91
CA ALA A 13 1.59 11.74 3.80
C ALA A 13 2.72 10.76 4.21
N PHE A 14 3.75 11.25 4.92
CA PHE A 14 4.89 10.43 5.32
C PHE A 14 4.72 9.73 6.68
N GLY A 15 3.65 10.00 7.42
CA GLY A 15 3.42 9.46 8.76
C GLY A 15 3.59 7.94 8.88
N PRO A 16 3.07 7.11 7.95
CA PRO A 16 3.27 5.66 8.01
C PRO A 16 4.74 5.26 7.85
N THR A 17 5.47 5.91 6.94
CA THR A 17 6.90 5.66 6.72
C THR A 17 7.75 6.16 7.88
N ILE A 18 7.42 7.33 8.46
CA ILE A 18 8.04 7.83 9.69
C ILE A 18 7.82 6.83 10.83
N GLY A 19 6.60 6.34 11.02
CA GLY A 19 6.30 5.31 12.01
C GLY A 19 7.12 4.04 11.81
N ALA A 20 7.31 3.60 10.57
CA ALA A 20 8.20 2.47 10.26
C ALA A 20 9.66 2.73 10.63
N ILE A 21 10.17 3.93 10.39
CA ILE A 21 11.52 4.35 10.78
C ILE A 21 11.64 4.36 12.31
N VAL A 22 10.68 4.94 13.03
CA VAL A 22 10.65 4.98 14.51
C VAL A 22 10.67 3.57 15.09
N VAL A 23 9.85 2.65 14.58
CA VAL A 23 9.85 1.26 15.02
C VAL A 23 11.21 0.60 14.78
N ARG A 24 11.87 0.89 13.65
CA ARG A 24 13.20 0.36 13.36
C ARG A 24 14.26 0.90 14.32
N ILE A 25 14.26 2.21 14.58
CA ILE A 25 15.18 2.86 15.51
C ILE A 25 14.99 2.31 16.92
N HIS A 26 13.74 2.23 17.41
CA HIS A 26 13.44 1.71 18.74
C HIS A 26 13.96 0.28 18.94
N ARG A 27 13.77 -0.59 17.94
CA ARG A 27 14.30 -1.96 18.01
C ARG A 27 15.82 -2.02 17.97
N ALA A 28 16.46 -1.17 17.15
CA ALA A 28 17.92 -1.08 17.10
C ALA A 28 18.51 -0.64 18.45
N ILE A 29 17.91 0.36 19.10
CA ILE A 29 18.28 0.82 20.46
C ILE A 29 18.16 -0.33 21.46
N ARG A 30 17.08 -1.13 21.36
CA ARG A 30 16.84 -2.31 22.21
C ARG A 30 17.65 -3.56 21.83
N ARG A 31 18.58 -3.46 20.86
CA ARG A 31 19.35 -4.60 20.30
C ARG A 31 18.47 -5.77 19.82
N GLN A 32 17.23 -5.47 19.44
CA GLN A 32 16.34 -6.44 18.82
C GLN A 32 16.65 -6.51 17.32
N PRO A 33 16.43 -7.68 16.68
CA PRO A 33 16.65 -7.81 15.24
C PRO A 33 15.83 -6.76 14.48
N ALA A 34 16.26 -6.36 13.29
CA ALA A 34 15.40 -5.57 12.42
C ALA A 34 14.08 -6.34 12.18
N PRO A 35 12.93 -5.66 12.14
CA PRO A 35 11.68 -6.37 11.88
C PRO A 35 11.76 -7.14 10.58
N ALA A 36 11.41 -8.43 10.63
CA ALA A 36 11.46 -9.27 9.45
C ALA A 36 10.61 -8.62 8.34
N ARG A 37 11.26 -8.30 7.21
CA ARG A 37 10.65 -7.78 5.97
C ARG A 37 10.31 -6.28 5.94
N THR A 38 11.01 -5.44 6.69
CA THR A 38 11.10 -4.00 6.34
C THR A 38 11.72 -3.86 4.95
N VAL A 39 10.93 -3.31 4.02
CA VAL A 39 11.25 -2.99 2.60
C VAL A 39 12.48 -3.73 2.04
N ARG A 40 12.29 -4.91 1.43
CA ARG A 40 13.38 -5.55 0.67
C ARG A 40 13.45 -4.95 -0.73
N LEU A 41 14.38 -4.02 -0.93
CA LEU A 41 14.76 -3.47 -2.25
C LEU A 41 15.75 -4.39 -2.97
N ARG A 42 15.46 -5.69 -3.05
CA ARG A 42 16.29 -6.60 -3.85
C ARG A 42 15.64 -6.79 -5.23
N PRO A 43 16.38 -6.56 -6.33
CA PRO A 43 15.91 -6.96 -7.65
C PRO A 43 15.56 -8.44 -7.61
N SER A 44 14.37 -8.77 -8.08
CA SER A 44 13.89 -10.14 -8.15
C SER A 44 13.09 -10.32 -9.42
N PRO A 45 13.05 -11.53 -10.02
CA PRO A 45 12.19 -11.81 -11.17
C PRO A 45 10.71 -11.52 -10.91
N ARG A 46 10.31 -11.36 -9.64
CA ARG A 46 8.95 -10.99 -9.27
C ARG A 46 8.58 -9.57 -9.67
N LEU A 47 9.55 -8.68 -9.92
CA LEU A 47 9.25 -7.31 -10.38
C LEU A 47 8.55 -7.29 -11.74
N PHE A 48 8.66 -8.35 -12.56
CA PHE A 48 7.88 -8.47 -13.80
C PHE A 48 6.36 -8.35 -13.54
N TRP A 49 5.88 -8.76 -12.35
CA TRP A 49 4.46 -8.66 -11.99
C TRP A 49 3.99 -7.22 -11.74
N ILE A 50 4.88 -6.24 -11.65
CA ILE A 50 4.49 -4.84 -11.42
C ILE A 50 3.61 -4.32 -12.55
N LEU A 51 4.04 -4.50 -13.81
CA LEU A 51 3.31 -4.00 -14.98
C LEU A 51 1.89 -4.58 -15.12
N PRO A 52 1.66 -5.91 -15.07
CA PRO A 52 0.31 -6.45 -15.17
C PRO A 52 -0.56 -6.05 -13.98
N MET A 53 0.00 -5.84 -12.79
CA MET A 53 -0.77 -5.41 -11.62
C MET A 53 -1.14 -3.93 -11.67
N LEU A 54 -0.24 -3.09 -12.20
CA LEU A 54 -0.51 -1.68 -12.50
C LEU A 54 -1.66 -1.60 -13.51
N ALA A 55 -1.54 -2.31 -14.64
CA ALA A 55 -2.57 -2.35 -15.67
C ALA A 55 -3.91 -2.88 -15.13
N LEU A 56 -3.89 -3.96 -14.35
CA LEU A 56 -5.08 -4.51 -13.71
C LEU A 56 -5.78 -3.49 -12.82
N THR A 57 -5.01 -2.77 -11.99
CA THR A 57 -5.59 -1.78 -11.08
C THR A 57 -6.23 -0.63 -11.84
N SER A 58 -5.55 -0.07 -12.84
CA SER A 58 -6.14 0.94 -13.74
C SER A 58 -7.37 0.40 -14.47
N ALA A 59 -7.35 -0.86 -14.92
CA ALA A 59 -8.51 -1.50 -15.55
C ALA A 59 -9.71 -1.63 -14.60
N THR A 60 -9.49 -1.94 -13.31
CA THR A 60 -10.60 -1.97 -12.34
C THR A 60 -11.24 -0.60 -12.12
N VAL A 61 -10.42 0.46 -12.08
CA VAL A 61 -10.93 1.85 -11.98
C VAL A 61 -11.70 2.22 -13.24
N LEU A 62 -11.15 1.96 -14.42
CA LEU A 62 -11.80 2.25 -15.69
C LEU A 62 -13.12 1.47 -15.84
N ALA A 63 -13.13 0.19 -15.51
CA ALA A 63 -14.34 -0.63 -15.59
C ALA A 63 -15.45 -0.11 -14.66
N GLY A 64 -15.14 0.20 -13.40
CA GLY A 64 -16.14 0.80 -12.50
C GLY A 64 -16.62 2.16 -12.98
N ALA A 65 -15.72 3.00 -13.49
CA ALA A 65 -16.05 4.31 -14.01
C ALA A 65 -16.93 4.27 -15.27
N LEU A 66 -16.70 3.30 -16.15
CA LEU A 66 -17.50 3.09 -17.37
C LEU A 66 -18.84 2.39 -17.12
N LEU A 67 -18.97 1.65 -16.02
CA LEU A 67 -20.24 1.05 -15.60
C LEU A 67 -21.18 2.06 -14.96
N ALA A 68 -20.65 3.09 -14.30
CA ALA A 68 -21.45 4.07 -13.57
C ALA A 68 -22.54 4.74 -14.44
N PRO A 69 -22.27 5.20 -15.68
CA PRO A 69 -23.29 5.81 -16.54
C PRO A 69 -24.44 4.89 -16.94
N VAL A 70 -24.16 3.60 -17.11
CA VAL A 70 -25.16 2.59 -17.46
C VAL A 70 -26.22 2.44 -16.35
N LEU A 71 -25.84 2.79 -15.11
CA LEU A 71 -26.65 2.61 -13.91
C LEU A 71 -27.01 3.94 -13.23
N GLY A 72 -27.01 5.04 -14.01
CA GLY A 72 -27.49 6.36 -13.56
C GLY A 72 -26.43 7.28 -12.93
N GLY A 73 -25.15 6.92 -12.99
CA GLY A 73 -24.03 7.79 -12.64
C GLY A 73 -23.62 8.75 -13.76
N PRO A 74 -22.75 9.73 -13.50
CA PRO A 74 -22.25 10.62 -14.54
C PRO A 74 -21.22 9.94 -15.43
N ALA A 75 -21.18 10.33 -16.71
CA ALA A 75 -20.10 9.97 -17.63
C ALA A 75 -18.76 10.55 -17.16
N VAL A 76 -17.71 9.75 -17.25
CA VAL A 76 -16.34 10.19 -16.99
C VAL A 76 -15.64 10.58 -18.30
N GLY A 77 -14.62 11.43 -18.20
CA GLY A 77 -13.84 11.87 -19.35
C GLY A 77 -12.44 12.30 -18.94
N LEU A 78 -11.58 12.52 -19.93
CA LEU A 78 -10.18 12.89 -19.70
C LEU A 78 -9.94 14.40 -19.61
N ALA A 79 -10.93 15.23 -19.95
CA ALA A 79 -10.77 16.68 -20.01
C ALA A 79 -10.33 17.28 -18.67
N GLY A 80 -10.93 16.85 -17.56
CA GLY A 80 -10.53 17.29 -16.22
C GLY A 80 -9.12 16.84 -15.84
N GLY A 81 -8.77 15.60 -16.17
CA GLY A 81 -7.40 15.08 -15.99
C GLY A 81 -6.35 15.81 -16.81
N GLN A 82 -6.67 16.16 -18.06
CA GLN A 82 -5.80 16.95 -18.94
C GLN A 82 -5.59 18.37 -18.39
N ALA A 83 -6.66 19.01 -17.90
CA ALA A 83 -6.58 20.32 -17.26
C ALA A 83 -5.74 20.27 -15.97
N LEU A 84 -5.89 19.21 -15.17
CA LEU A 84 -5.06 18.97 -13.99
C LEU A 84 -3.58 18.82 -14.37
N ILE A 85 -3.27 17.99 -15.36
CA ILE A 85 -1.91 17.81 -15.89
C ILE A 85 -1.32 19.16 -16.31
N ALA A 86 -2.07 19.97 -17.06
CA ALA A 86 -1.61 21.30 -17.48
C ALA A 86 -1.34 22.21 -16.28
N THR A 87 -2.24 22.21 -15.29
CA THR A 87 -2.16 23.06 -14.09
C THR A 87 -0.94 22.71 -13.21
N VAL A 88 -0.57 21.43 -13.12
CA VAL A 88 0.60 21.00 -12.33
C VAL A 88 1.93 21.15 -13.10
N GLY A 89 1.91 21.66 -14.33
CA GLY A 89 3.12 21.89 -15.14
C GLY A 89 3.46 20.76 -16.11
N GLY A 90 2.50 19.91 -16.46
CA GLY A 90 2.64 18.87 -17.46
C GLY A 90 2.71 17.45 -16.90
N PRO A 91 2.90 16.44 -17.78
CA PRO A 91 2.77 15.03 -17.41
C PRO A 91 3.87 14.56 -16.45
N VAL A 92 5.08 15.10 -16.54
CA VAL A 92 6.18 14.72 -15.66
C VAL A 92 5.93 15.16 -14.21
N PRO A 93 5.63 16.44 -13.92
CA PRO A 93 5.21 16.87 -12.58
C PRO A 93 3.97 16.13 -12.05
N PHE A 94 2.99 15.85 -12.92
CA PHE A 94 1.83 15.05 -12.55
C PHE A 94 2.23 13.65 -12.04
N ILE A 95 3.07 12.92 -12.80
CA ILE A 95 3.53 11.58 -12.41
C ILE A 95 4.32 11.64 -11.10
N ILE A 96 5.22 12.61 -10.95
CA ILE A 96 6.02 12.76 -9.73
C ILE A 96 5.11 13.04 -8.52
N SER A 97 4.17 13.97 -8.65
CA SER A 97 3.23 14.29 -7.56
C SER A 97 2.38 13.08 -7.18
N MET A 98 1.81 12.36 -8.15
CA MET A 98 1.00 11.17 -7.90
C MET A 98 1.80 10.01 -7.30
N LEU A 99 3.11 9.92 -7.59
CA LEU A 99 3.98 8.88 -7.03
C LEU A 99 4.42 9.22 -5.61
N VAL A 100 4.80 10.48 -5.36
CA VAL A 100 5.35 10.91 -4.07
C VAL A 100 4.25 11.15 -3.04
N ALA A 101 3.17 11.83 -3.41
CA ALA A 101 2.07 12.17 -2.51
C ALA A 101 1.10 10.99 -2.34
N GLY A 102 1.52 10.04 -1.52
CA GLY A 102 0.73 8.85 -1.16
C GLY A 102 1.53 7.58 -1.38
N PRO A 103 1.65 7.06 -2.62
CA PRO A 103 2.24 5.74 -2.85
C PRO A 103 3.63 5.56 -2.25
N LEU A 104 4.59 6.42 -2.59
CA LEU A 104 5.95 6.32 -2.07
C LEU A 104 6.04 6.69 -0.58
N ALA A 105 5.23 7.64 -0.12
CA ALA A 105 5.24 8.14 1.25
C ALA A 105 4.58 7.17 2.25
N GLU A 106 3.61 6.37 1.80
CA GLU A 106 2.78 5.56 2.68
C GLU A 106 3.11 4.06 2.64
N GLU A 107 3.31 3.49 1.44
CA GLU A 107 3.47 2.04 1.26
C GLU A 107 4.67 1.42 1.99
N PRO A 108 5.83 2.10 2.17
CA PRO A 108 6.90 1.59 3.03
C PRO A 108 6.46 1.40 4.49
N GLY A 109 5.58 2.26 4.99
CA GLY A 109 4.94 2.13 6.30
C GLY A 109 3.92 1.00 6.32
N TRP A 110 2.90 1.11 5.46
CA TRP A 110 1.79 0.16 5.46
C TRP A 110 2.21 -1.24 5.04
N ARG A 111 2.80 -1.40 3.85
CA ARG A 111 3.12 -2.72 3.27
C ARG A 111 4.53 -3.15 3.64
N GLY A 112 5.44 -2.21 3.85
CA GLY A 112 6.79 -2.51 4.31
C GLY A 112 6.88 -2.86 5.80
N THR A 113 5.93 -2.42 6.64
CA THR A 113 6.04 -2.57 8.10
C THR A 113 4.78 -3.12 8.78
N ALA A 114 3.61 -2.48 8.60
CA ALA A 114 2.39 -2.88 9.32
C ALA A 114 1.82 -4.22 8.81
N TYR A 115 1.51 -4.31 7.51
CA TYR A 115 0.91 -5.47 6.87
C TYR A 115 1.66 -6.80 7.14
N PRO A 116 3.00 -6.88 7.03
CA PRO A 116 3.71 -8.15 7.23
C PRO A 116 3.63 -8.66 8.68
N ARG A 117 3.49 -7.74 9.65
CA ARG A 117 3.31 -8.08 11.07
C ARG A 117 1.88 -8.52 11.35
N MET A 118 0.89 -7.81 10.82
CA MET A 118 -0.51 -8.23 10.90
C MET A 118 -0.69 -9.62 10.27
N ARG A 119 -0.08 -9.87 9.11
CA ARG A 119 -0.07 -11.17 8.44
C ARG A 119 0.66 -12.28 9.21
N ALA A 120 1.47 -11.96 10.22
CA ALA A 120 2.13 -12.96 11.04
C ALA A 120 1.19 -13.57 12.09
N SER A 121 0.13 -12.84 12.48
CA SER A 121 -0.85 -13.28 13.47
C SER A 121 -2.29 -13.39 12.94
N MET A 122 -2.57 -12.87 11.74
CA MET A 122 -3.90 -12.87 11.12
C MET A 122 -3.86 -13.51 9.74
N GLY A 123 -5.02 -14.04 9.29
CA GLY A 123 -5.22 -14.49 7.91
C GLY A 123 -5.03 -13.37 6.88
N ARG A 124 -4.89 -13.74 5.59
CA ARG A 124 -4.57 -12.79 4.51
C ARG A 124 -5.60 -11.68 4.38
N ILE A 125 -6.85 -12.10 4.24
CA ILE A 125 -7.99 -11.20 4.06
C ILE A 125 -8.20 -10.37 5.33
N GLN A 126 -8.11 -10.99 6.51
CA GLN A 126 -8.24 -10.29 7.80
C GLN A 126 -7.21 -9.16 7.96
N ALA A 127 -5.92 -9.46 7.72
CA ALA A 127 -4.87 -8.45 7.81
C ALA A 127 -5.07 -7.31 6.78
N ALA A 128 -5.49 -7.65 5.56
CA ALA A 128 -5.72 -6.67 4.50
C ALA A 128 -6.94 -5.77 4.78
N LEU A 129 -8.05 -6.35 5.27
CA LEU A 129 -9.26 -5.62 5.66
C LEU A 129 -9.00 -4.69 6.85
N LEU A 130 -8.40 -5.21 7.92
CA LEU A 130 -8.08 -4.38 9.09
C LEU A 130 -7.14 -3.24 8.72
N LEU A 131 -6.13 -3.52 7.88
CA LEU A 131 -5.24 -2.46 7.39
C LEU A 131 -6.00 -1.46 6.51
N GLY A 132 -6.96 -1.91 5.69
CA GLY A 132 -7.82 -1.04 4.91
C GLY A 132 -8.67 -0.10 5.77
N VAL A 133 -9.21 -0.57 6.90
CA VAL A 133 -9.96 0.26 7.85
C VAL A 133 -9.04 1.29 8.54
N ILE A 134 -7.87 0.85 9.01
CA ILE A 134 -6.85 1.75 9.60
C ILE A 134 -6.44 2.80 8.57
N TRP A 135 -6.25 2.38 7.32
CA TRP A 135 -5.85 3.27 6.25
C TRP A 135 -6.97 4.25 5.88
N ALA A 136 -8.24 3.84 5.85
CA ALA A 136 -9.37 4.76 5.68
C ALA A 136 -9.38 5.82 6.80
N ALA A 137 -9.26 5.40 8.06
CA ALA A 137 -9.18 6.30 9.20
C ALA A 137 -7.98 7.27 9.11
N TRP A 138 -6.86 6.85 8.53
CA TRP A 138 -5.69 7.70 8.29
C TRP A 138 -5.99 8.91 7.38
N HIS A 139 -7.00 8.82 6.52
CA HIS A 139 -7.36 9.92 5.62
C HIS A 139 -8.29 10.95 6.25
N VAL A 140 -8.85 10.71 7.44
CA VAL A 140 -9.79 11.63 8.11
C VAL A 140 -9.27 13.06 8.21
N PRO A 141 -7.99 13.32 8.56
CA PRO A 141 -7.47 14.69 8.61
C PRO A 141 -7.53 15.43 7.27
N LEU A 142 -7.44 14.73 6.13
CA LEU A 142 -7.46 15.36 4.81
C LEU A 142 -8.77 16.08 4.51
N PHE A 143 -9.88 15.62 5.10
CA PHE A 143 -11.19 16.27 4.97
C PHE A 143 -11.24 17.69 5.57
N PHE A 144 -10.30 18.02 6.45
CA PHE A 144 -10.22 19.33 7.11
C PHE A 144 -9.14 20.22 6.51
N ILE A 145 -8.41 19.77 5.49
CA ILE A 145 -7.34 20.55 4.83
C ILE A 145 -7.87 21.13 3.51
N PRO A 146 -8.06 22.46 3.41
CA PRO A 146 -8.57 23.09 2.19
C PRO A 146 -7.69 22.78 0.97
N GLY A 147 -8.32 22.45 -0.15
CA GLY A 147 -7.66 22.14 -1.42
C GLY A 147 -7.26 20.67 -1.61
N THR A 148 -7.56 19.78 -0.66
CA THR A 148 -7.51 18.33 -0.90
C THR A 148 -8.78 17.85 -1.60
N VAL A 149 -8.71 16.71 -2.28
CA VAL A 149 -9.89 16.04 -2.87
C VAL A 149 -10.91 15.71 -1.78
N GLN A 150 -10.44 15.22 -0.63
CA GLN A 150 -11.26 14.81 0.50
C GLN A 150 -12.04 15.99 1.10
N ALA A 151 -11.42 17.17 1.22
CA ALA A 151 -12.12 18.37 1.68
C ALA A 151 -13.26 18.77 0.72
N GLY A 152 -13.08 18.61 -0.59
CA GLY A 152 -14.13 18.82 -1.58
C GLY A 152 -15.27 17.80 -1.52
N LEU A 153 -14.97 16.55 -1.12
CA LEU A 153 -15.98 15.51 -0.92
C LEU A 153 -16.79 15.73 0.37
N GLY A 154 -16.17 16.23 1.43
CA GLY A 154 -16.79 16.45 2.74
C GLY A 154 -16.92 15.16 3.57
N LEU A 155 -16.56 15.22 4.86
CA LEU A 155 -16.47 14.03 5.73
C LEU A 155 -17.84 13.37 5.98
N ILE A 156 -18.86 14.18 6.25
CA ILE A 156 -20.24 13.74 6.53
C ILE A 156 -21.08 13.92 5.26
N SER A 157 -20.66 13.26 4.18
CA SER A 157 -21.35 13.27 2.90
C SER A 157 -21.31 11.89 2.26
N TRP A 158 -22.14 11.67 1.24
CA TRP A 158 -22.05 10.46 0.43
C TRP A 158 -20.71 10.34 -0.30
N GLY A 159 -20.10 11.45 -0.71
CA GLY A 159 -18.78 11.46 -1.35
C GLY A 159 -17.67 11.06 -0.38
N GLY A 160 -17.70 11.59 0.85
CA GLY A 160 -16.75 11.19 1.88
C GLY A 160 -16.91 9.74 2.31
N LEU A 161 -18.14 9.27 2.49
CA LEU A 161 -18.40 7.86 2.79
C LEU A 161 -17.92 6.95 1.66
N ALA A 162 -18.25 7.28 0.40
CA ALA A 162 -17.81 6.51 -0.76
C ALA A 162 -16.27 6.44 -0.85
N PHE A 163 -15.59 7.56 -0.60
CA PHE A 163 -14.13 7.60 -0.52
C PHE A 163 -13.60 6.66 0.56
N MET A 164 -14.09 6.79 1.80
CA MET A 164 -13.62 5.98 2.94
C MET A 164 -13.82 4.48 2.71
N VAL A 165 -14.95 4.09 2.11
CA VAL A 165 -15.22 2.69 1.73
C VAL A 165 -14.29 2.23 0.61
N SER A 166 -14.01 3.08 -0.39
CA SER A 166 -13.14 2.74 -1.54
C SER A 166 -11.68 2.46 -1.15
N VAL A 167 -11.21 3.01 -0.03
CA VAL A 167 -9.86 2.74 0.49
C VAL A 167 -9.67 1.26 0.83
N ILE A 168 -10.73 0.56 1.26
CA ILE A 168 -10.66 -0.85 1.68
C ILE A 168 -10.29 -1.78 0.51
N PRO A 169 -10.99 -1.82 -0.62
CA PRO A 169 -10.59 -2.66 -1.75
C PRO A 169 -9.24 -2.25 -2.36
N MET A 170 -8.89 -0.96 -2.36
CA MET A 170 -7.53 -0.54 -2.71
C MET A 170 -6.48 -1.14 -1.76
N ALA A 171 -6.81 -1.26 -0.47
CA ALA A 171 -5.94 -1.91 0.51
C ALA A 171 -5.75 -3.42 0.23
N LEU A 172 -6.78 -4.09 -0.27
CA LEU A 172 -6.72 -5.49 -0.70
C LEU A 172 -5.80 -5.67 -1.91
N LEU A 173 -5.94 -4.82 -2.94
CA LEU A 173 -5.12 -4.86 -4.15
C LEU A 173 -3.64 -4.60 -3.86
N THR A 174 -3.33 -3.56 -3.07
CA THR A 174 -1.96 -3.25 -2.63
C THR A 174 -1.39 -4.34 -1.71
N GLY A 175 -2.22 -4.98 -0.88
CA GLY A 175 -1.84 -6.15 -0.08
C GLY A 175 -1.48 -7.37 -0.95
N TYR A 176 -2.28 -7.66 -1.97
CA TYR A 176 -1.97 -8.70 -2.96
C TYR A 176 -0.67 -8.40 -3.72
N ALA A 177 -0.45 -7.15 -4.12
CA ALA A 177 0.77 -6.66 -4.76
C ALA A 177 2.00 -6.87 -3.89
N TYR A 178 1.89 -6.49 -2.61
CA TYR A 178 2.96 -6.70 -1.63
C TYR A 178 3.36 -8.16 -1.57
N GLU A 179 2.38 -9.06 -1.46
CA GLU A 179 2.69 -10.48 -1.40
C GLU A 179 3.32 -10.97 -2.70
N ARG A 180 2.95 -10.41 -3.86
CA ARG A 180 3.43 -10.85 -5.18
C ARG A 180 4.88 -10.44 -5.43
N ALA A 181 5.20 -9.18 -5.19
CA ALA A 181 6.46 -8.58 -5.60
C ALA A 181 7.02 -7.55 -4.61
N GLY A 182 6.45 -7.46 -3.41
CA GLY A 182 6.94 -6.58 -2.34
C GLY A 182 6.43 -5.15 -2.44
N VAL A 183 7.03 -4.26 -1.66
CA VAL A 183 6.57 -2.87 -1.47
C VAL A 183 6.55 -2.08 -2.79
N ALA A 184 7.51 -2.31 -3.69
CA ALA A 184 7.55 -1.65 -4.99
C ALA A 184 6.29 -1.92 -5.82
N ALA A 185 5.73 -3.14 -5.75
CA ALA A 185 4.48 -3.45 -6.42
C ALA A 185 3.27 -2.80 -5.77
N SER A 186 3.26 -2.66 -4.45
CA SER A 186 2.22 -1.90 -3.75
C SER A 186 2.25 -0.41 -4.11
N ILE A 187 3.45 0.18 -4.18
CA ILE A 187 3.65 1.57 -4.65
C ILE A 187 3.09 1.71 -6.07
N ALA A 188 3.46 0.81 -6.98
CA ALA A 188 2.99 0.88 -8.37
C ALA A 188 1.47 0.73 -8.50
N VAL A 189 0.86 -0.19 -7.75
CA VAL A 189 -0.60 -0.40 -7.74
C VAL A 189 -1.33 0.80 -7.14
N HIS A 190 -0.85 1.34 -6.02
CA HIS A 190 -1.42 2.53 -5.40
C HIS A 190 -1.31 3.74 -6.36
N PHE A 191 -0.14 3.95 -6.97
CA PHE A 191 0.05 4.97 -8.00
C PHE A 191 -0.94 4.80 -9.17
N ALA A 192 -1.10 3.58 -9.68
CA ALA A 192 -2.01 3.28 -10.79
C ALA A 192 -3.44 3.69 -10.46
N GLY A 193 -3.91 3.33 -9.27
CA GLY A 193 -5.24 3.68 -8.77
C GLY A 193 -5.44 5.20 -8.72
N ASN A 194 -4.55 5.90 -8.03
CA ASN A 194 -4.64 7.34 -7.83
C ASN A 194 -4.55 8.10 -9.16
N ALA A 195 -3.57 7.75 -10.01
CA ALA A 195 -3.40 8.39 -11.30
C ALA A 195 -4.63 8.18 -12.19
N THR A 196 -5.21 6.97 -12.22
CA THR A 196 -6.39 6.69 -13.05
C THR A 196 -7.63 7.44 -12.53
N LEU A 197 -7.83 7.47 -11.21
CA LEU A 197 -8.92 8.25 -10.58
C LEU A 197 -8.79 9.75 -10.90
N ALA A 198 -7.58 10.30 -10.80
CA ALA A 198 -7.31 11.71 -11.10
C ALA A 198 -7.50 12.03 -12.58
N LEU A 199 -7.03 11.16 -13.48
CA LEU A 199 -7.19 11.32 -14.93
C LEU A 199 -8.66 11.34 -15.36
N LEU A 200 -9.48 10.50 -14.74
CA LEU A 200 -10.92 10.42 -15.00
C LEU A 200 -11.75 11.44 -14.21
N THR A 201 -11.11 12.22 -13.32
CA THR A 201 -11.76 13.20 -12.44
C THR A 201 -12.94 12.59 -11.69
N VAL A 202 -12.69 11.45 -11.03
CA VAL A 202 -13.74 10.75 -10.28
C VAL A 202 -14.05 11.49 -8.98
N ASP A 203 -15.19 12.16 -8.93
CA ASP A 203 -15.72 12.86 -7.75
C ASP A 203 -17.11 12.35 -7.31
N SER A 204 -17.88 11.77 -8.24
CA SER A 204 -19.21 11.23 -7.96
C SER A 204 -19.20 10.05 -6.99
N PRO A 205 -20.04 10.07 -5.92
CA PRO A 205 -20.16 8.96 -4.98
C PRO A 205 -20.57 7.64 -5.65
N ILE A 206 -21.46 7.72 -6.65
CA ILE A 206 -21.96 6.54 -7.37
C ILE A 206 -20.82 5.90 -8.17
N THR A 207 -20.04 6.73 -8.89
CA THR A 207 -18.88 6.25 -9.65
C THR A 207 -17.84 5.61 -8.74
N GLN A 208 -17.55 6.22 -7.59
CA GLN A 208 -16.65 5.65 -6.58
C GLN A 208 -17.15 4.30 -6.05
N ALA A 209 -18.46 4.17 -5.79
CA ALA A 209 -19.05 2.91 -5.33
C ALA A 209 -18.91 1.79 -6.37
N PHE A 210 -19.13 2.07 -7.66
CA PHE A 210 -18.92 1.08 -8.73
C PHE A 210 -17.45 0.66 -8.86
N ILE A 211 -16.51 1.61 -8.76
CA ILE A 211 -15.08 1.30 -8.74
C ILE A 211 -14.74 0.40 -7.55
N ALA A 212 -15.22 0.74 -6.35
CA ALA A 212 -15.00 -0.08 -5.16
C ALA A 212 -15.58 -1.49 -5.33
N ALA A 213 -16.79 -1.64 -5.87
CA ALA A 213 -17.43 -2.93 -6.12
C ALA A 213 -16.61 -3.80 -7.10
N VAL A 214 -16.18 -3.23 -8.24
CA VAL A 214 -15.33 -3.93 -9.21
C VAL A 214 -14.02 -4.35 -8.57
N GLN A 215 -13.39 -3.47 -7.79
CA GLN A 215 -12.15 -3.80 -7.10
C GLN A 215 -12.34 -4.91 -6.06
N VAL A 216 -13.46 -4.97 -5.32
CA VAL A 216 -13.77 -6.09 -4.43
C VAL A 216 -13.90 -7.40 -5.22
N ILE A 217 -14.68 -7.39 -6.31
CA ILE A 217 -14.92 -8.55 -7.18
C ILE A 217 -13.60 -9.10 -7.73
N VAL A 218 -12.62 -8.23 -8.00
CA VAL A 218 -11.28 -8.64 -8.48
C VAL A 218 -10.35 -9.03 -7.33
N ALA A 219 -10.27 -8.23 -6.28
CA ALA A 219 -9.29 -8.40 -5.21
C ALA A 219 -9.55 -9.64 -4.36
N ILE A 220 -10.81 -9.98 -4.07
CA ILE A 220 -11.16 -11.13 -3.24
C ILE A 220 -10.70 -12.44 -3.89
N PRO A 221 -11.05 -12.76 -5.16
CA PRO A 221 -10.52 -13.95 -5.84
C PRO A 221 -9.00 -13.98 -5.89
N LEU A 222 -8.32 -12.86 -6.18
CA LEU A 222 -6.85 -12.81 -6.19
C LEU A 222 -6.25 -13.18 -4.83
N LEU A 223 -6.87 -12.72 -3.75
CA LEU A 223 -6.44 -13.03 -2.39
C LEU A 223 -6.81 -14.46 -1.97
N VAL A 224 -7.91 -15.03 -2.45
CA VAL A 224 -8.35 -16.40 -2.11
C VAL A 224 -7.56 -17.46 -2.90
N LEU A 225 -7.47 -17.29 -4.22
CA LEU A 225 -6.88 -18.29 -5.13
C LEU A 225 -5.35 -18.39 -5.01
N ARG A 226 -4.72 -17.39 -4.41
CA ARG A 226 -3.29 -17.40 -4.17
C ARG A 226 -2.94 -18.39 -3.07
N ARG A 227 -2.25 -19.48 -3.43
CA ARG A 227 -1.71 -20.44 -2.45
C ARG A 227 -0.90 -19.74 -1.35
N ASP A 228 -1.35 -19.89 -0.11
CA ASP A 228 -0.68 -19.33 1.05
C ASP A 228 0.49 -20.23 1.46
N ARG A 229 1.61 -20.16 0.73
CA ARG A 229 2.86 -20.91 1.01
C ARG A 229 3.47 -20.61 2.40
N ARG A 230 2.79 -19.80 3.23
CA ARG A 230 3.18 -19.42 4.59
C ARG A 230 2.35 -20.10 5.67
N ALA A 231 1.14 -20.61 5.38
CA ALA A 231 0.41 -21.47 6.31
C ALA A 231 1.18 -22.78 6.57
N ASP A 232 1.99 -23.21 5.59
CA ASP A 232 2.81 -24.43 5.65
C ASP A 232 4.15 -24.26 6.41
N ARG A 233 4.38 -23.13 7.09
CA ARG A 233 5.58 -22.96 7.94
C ARG A 233 5.15 -22.80 9.41
N PRO A 234 5.42 -23.81 10.27
CA PRO A 234 5.18 -23.71 11.70
C PRO A 234 5.81 -22.44 12.27
N VAL A 235 5.07 -21.74 13.13
CA VAL A 235 5.44 -20.47 13.77
C VAL A 235 6.58 -20.63 14.80
N HIS A 236 7.04 -21.86 15.06
CA HIS A 236 8.14 -22.14 15.97
C HIS A 236 9.38 -22.64 15.24
N ALA A 237 10.27 -21.71 14.92
CA ALA A 237 11.70 -21.94 14.93
C ALA A 237 12.36 -20.58 15.13
N ASP A 238 12.41 -20.15 16.39
CA ASP A 238 13.48 -19.25 16.80
C ASP A 238 14.79 -19.89 16.33
N PRO A 239 15.70 -19.17 15.65
CA PRO A 239 17.01 -19.73 15.36
C PRO A 239 17.65 -20.02 16.71
N GLN A 240 17.79 -21.30 17.06
CA GLN A 240 18.56 -21.66 18.24
C GLN A 240 19.91 -20.94 18.15
N PRO A 241 20.36 -20.25 19.22
CA PRO A 241 21.68 -19.70 19.26
C PRO A 241 22.64 -20.82 18.89
N ARG A 242 23.47 -20.59 17.86
CA ARG A 242 24.57 -21.48 17.52
C ARG A 242 25.29 -21.78 18.83
N GLN A 243 25.19 -23.02 19.30
CA GLN A 243 26.00 -23.46 20.43
C GLN A 243 27.44 -23.16 20.03
N ALA A 244 28.07 -22.27 20.80
CA ALA A 244 29.48 -22.03 20.68
C ALA A 244 30.15 -23.39 20.87
N VAL A 245 30.75 -23.91 19.81
CA VAL A 245 31.68 -25.03 19.91
C VAL A 245 32.87 -24.48 20.67
N THR A 246 32.80 -24.49 22.00
CA THR A 246 33.96 -24.36 22.88
C THR A 246 34.67 -25.71 22.86
N GLY A 247 35.31 -26.00 21.74
CA GLY A 247 36.34 -27.03 21.65
C GLY A 247 37.68 -26.36 21.86
N SER A 248 38.13 -26.31 23.11
CA SER A 248 39.54 -26.01 23.43
C SER A 248 40.42 -27.17 22.95
N SER A 249 41.28 -26.92 21.97
CA SER A 249 42.49 -27.71 21.67
C SER A 249 43.59 -27.43 22.73
N PRO A 250 44.82 -28.04 22.74
CA PRO A 250 45.37 -29.19 21.99
C PRO A 250 46.26 -30.16 22.86
N GLN A 251 46.86 -31.17 22.19
CA GLN A 251 48.07 -31.95 22.52
C GLN A 251 48.02 -33.07 23.57
N THR A 252 48.23 -34.32 23.10
CA THR A 252 49.37 -35.15 23.55
C THR A 252 49.88 -36.01 22.39
N SER A 253 51.15 -35.86 22.07
CA SER A 253 51.95 -36.79 21.27
C SER A 253 52.20 -38.09 22.03
N ARG A 254 52.22 -39.23 21.32
CA ARG A 254 53.27 -40.25 21.43
C ARG A 254 53.10 -41.33 20.36
N THR A 255 54.18 -41.46 19.59
CA THR A 255 54.57 -42.56 18.74
C THR A 255 54.65 -43.89 19.49
N GLN A 256 54.22 -44.99 18.86
CA GLN A 256 54.80 -46.34 18.92
C GLN A 256 53.99 -47.31 18.03
N GLY A 257 54.69 -48.05 17.16
CA GLY A 257 54.14 -49.07 16.26
C GLY A 257 54.68 -48.94 14.85
#